data_AF-A0A7R9ZR97-F1
#
_entry.id   AF-A0A7R9ZR97-F1
#
_cell.length_a   1.000
_cell.length_b   1.000
_cell.length_c   1.000
_cell.angle_alpha   90.00
_cell.angle_beta   90.00
_cell.angle_gamma   90.00
#
_symmetry.space_group_name_H-M   'P 1'
#
loop_
_entity.id
_entity.type
_entity.pdbx_description
1 polymer ?
#
loop_
_entity_poly.entity_id
_entity_poly.type
_entity_poly.pdbx_seq_one_letter_code
_entity_poly.pdbx_strand_id
1 'polypeptide(L)'
;SRFRLGWLGEADQHGAQVPKSHYGTVTRFGGTAYSVQHSLNVWSSGMWVCTSTGSTAAMAAAGGKVMQLDDPDLQYLIREHMMENSNEDVDSTVDNRFFNQGKMHLRWNSHKGRIFIDGSHLSHNIELGDEIMIDNDAPPLQIFLHDNKTRPAVA
;
A
#
# COMPACT_ATOMS: atom_id res chain seq x y z
N SER A 1 7.61 -10.95 9.67
CA SER A 1 7.78 -9.49 9.45
C SER A 1 6.91 -8.72 10.41
N ARG A 2 7.45 -7.66 11.02
CA ARG A 2 6.71 -6.68 11.83
C ARG A 2 6.84 -5.31 11.18
N PHE A 3 5.72 -4.64 10.96
CA PHE A 3 5.68 -3.28 10.44
C PHE A 3 4.46 -2.54 11.00
N ARG A 4 4.49 -1.21 10.92
CA ARG A 4 3.31 -0.38 11.15
C ARG A 4 2.83 0.11 9.80
N LEU A 5 1.55 -0.11 9.52
CA LEU A 5 0.85 0.40 8.34
C LEU A 5 0.01 1.60 8.76
N GLY A 6 -0.13 2.62 7.91
CA GLY A 6 -1.01 3.75 8.16
C GLY A 6 -1.19 4.62 6.91
N TRP A 7 -1.86 5.75 7.09
CA TRP A 7 -2.14 6.71 6.02
C TRP A 7 -1.52 8.05 6.35
N LEU A 8 -0.90 8.69 5.37
CA LEU A 8 -0.32 10.02 5.52
C LEU A 8 -1.37 11.08 5.25
N GLY A 9 -1.54 12.00 6.20
CA GLY A 9 -2.16 13.31 5.97
C GLY A 9 -1.10 14.39 6.01
N GLU A 10 -1.18 15.39 5.13
CA GLU A 10 -0.27 16.55 5.18
C GLU A 10 -0.33 17.20 6.56
N ALA A 11 0.84 17.49 7.13
CA ALA A 11 0.90 18.20 8.40
C ALA A 11 0.63 19.69 8.12
N ASP A 12 -0.36 20.28 8.81
CA ASP A 12 -0.70 21.71 8.68
C ASP A 12 0.56 22.58 8.81
N GLN A 13 0.86 23.37 7.78
CA GLN A 13 2.01 24.30 7.77
C GLN A 13 1.78 25.56 8.63
N HIS A 14 0.60 25.70 9.24
CA HIS A 14 0.15 26.91 9.94
C HIS A 14 0.22 26.80 11.47
N GLY A 15 1.33 26.33 12.05
CA GLY A 15 1.58 26.44 13.51
C GLY A 15 0.54 25.81 14.46
N ALA A 16 -0.50 25.17 13.92
CA ALA A 16 -1.49 24.43 14.66
C ALA A 16 -0.80 23.15 15.11
N GLN A 17 -0.81 22.91 16.42
CA GLN A 17 -0.31 21.67 16.99
C GLN A 17 -0.97 20.51 16.25
N VAL A 18 -0.17 19.76 15.49
CA VAL A 18 -0.58 18.46 14.95
C VAL A 18 -1.18 17.69 16.12
N PRO A 19 -2.45 17.27 16.07
CA PRO A 19 -3.05 16.51 17.14
C PRO A 19 -2.11 15.36 17.43
N LYS A 20 -1.59 15.31 18.66
CA LYS A 20 -0.82 14.16 19.11
C LYS A 20 -1.77 12.98 19.02
N SER A 21 -1.73 12.24 17.90
CA SER A 21 -2.23 10.88 17.93
C SER A 21 -1.53 10.22 19.11
N HIS A 22 -2.20 9.30 19.82
CA HIS A 22 -1.65 8.68 21.03
C HIS A 22 -0.24 8.06 20.83
N TYR A 23 0.24 7.96 19.58
CA TYR A 23 1.55 7.47 19.15
C TYR A 23 2.33 8.41 18.21
N GLY A 24 2.06 9.73 18.26
CA GLY A 24 2.55 10.79 17.35
C GLY A 24 3.92 10.58 16.70
N THR A 25 3.91 10.02 15.48
CA THR A 25 5.07 10.00 14.58
C THR A 25 4.79 10.95 13.42
N VAL A 26 5.48 12.10 13.40
CA VAL A 26 5.62 12.91 12.19
C VAL A 26 6.72 12.25 11.36
N THR A 27 6.39 11.86 10.13
CA THR A 27 7.37 11.33 9.16
C THR A 27 7.65 12.38 8.09
N ARG A 28 8.79 12.24 7.39
CA ARG A 28 9.19 13.16 6.33
C ARG A 28 9.59 12.40 5.08
N PHE A 29 8.97 12.74 3.96
CA PHE A 29 9.34 12.25 2.62
C PHE A 29 9.65 13.44 1.72
N GLY A 30 10.82 13.44 1.08
CA GLY A 30 11.24 14.53 0.19
C GLY A 30 11.32 15.91 0.87
N GLY A 31 11.48 15.96 2.19
CA GLY A 31 11.46 17.20 2.98
C GLY A 31 10.09 17.64 3.47
N THR A 32 9.00 17.08 2.93
CA THR A 32 7.62 17.35 3.34
C THR A 32 7.25 16.53 4.58
N ALA A 33 6.64 17.18 5.57
CA ALA A 33 6.20 16.54 6.80
C ALA A 33 4.77 16.00 6.68
N TYR A 34 4.55 14.80 7.22
CA TYR A 34 3.26 14.14 7.21
C TYR A 34 2.90 13.63 8.61
N SER A 35 1.61 13.68 8.93
CA SER A 35 1.03 12.99 10.08
C SER A 35 0.63 11.56 9.68
N VAL A 36 0.93 10.57 10.52
CA VAL A 36 0.48 9.18 10.32
C VAL A 36 -0.86 8.99 11.02
N GLN A 37 -1.88 8.64 10.25
CA GLN A 37 -3.28 8.47 10.65
C GLN A 37 -3.71 7.01 10.50
N HIS A 38 -4.70 6.60 11.29
CA HIS A 38 -5.34 5.27 11.23
C HIS A 38 -4.35 4.10 11.14
N SER A 39 -3.31 4.13 11.97
CA SER A 39 -2.24 3.14 11.89
C SER A 39 -2.58 1.82 12.58
N LEU A 40 -2.11 0.71 12.01
CA LEU A 40 -2.18 -0.63 12.57
C LEU A 40 -0.77 -1.21 12.70
N ASN A 41 -0.50 -1.91 13.81
CA ASN A 41 0.70 -2.74 13.92
C ASN A 41 0.41 -4.11 13.31
N VAL A 42 1.27 -4.56 12.41
CA VAL A 42 1.07 -5.78 11.64
C VAL A 42 2.21 -6.75 11.93
N TRP A 43 1.84 -8.00 12.22
CA TRP A 43 2.77 -9.12 12.24
C TRP A 43 2.36 -10.12 11.18
N SER A 44 3.15 -10.22 10.11
CA SER A 44 2.77 -11.00 8.93
C SER A 44 4.02 -11.57 8.24
N SER A 45 3.88 -12.39 7.19
CA SER A 45 5.03 -12.76 6.36
C SER A 45 5.45 -11.65 5.39
N GLY A 46 4.56 -10.71 5.08
CA GLY A 46 4.83 -9.53 4.28
C GLY A 46 3.55 -8.84 3.83
N MET A 47 3.66 -7.98 2.83
CA MET A 47 2.54 -7.29 2.20
C MET A 47 2.77 -7.24 0.69
N TRP A 48 1.70 -7.45 -0.08
CA TRP A 48 1.65 -7.17 -1.51
C TRP A 48 1.01 -5.81 -1.73
N VAL A 49 1.47 -5.10 -2.76
CA VAL A 49 0.77 -3.95 -3.33
C VAL A 49 0.78 -4.11 -4.85
N CYS A 50 -0.33 -3.84 -5.51
CA CYS A 50 -0.41 -3.87 -6.97
C CYS A 50 -1.27 -2.75 -7.54
N THR A 51 -0.98 -2.39 -8.78
CA THR A 51 -1.89 -1.66 -9.67
C THR A 51 -2.98 -2.58 -10.20
N SER A 52 -3.95 -2.00 -10.90
CA SER A 52 -4.97 -2.74 -11.66
C SER A 52 -4.39 -3.80 -12.60
N THR A 53 -3.40 -3.42 -13.41
CA THR A 53 -2.69 -4.32 -14.33
C THR A 53 -1.97 -5.47 -13.62
N GLY A 54 -1.44 -5.24 -12.42
CA GLY A 54 -0.77 -6.25 -11.61
C GLY A 54 -1.71 -7.15 -10.80
N SER A 55 -3.01 -6.82 -10.74
CA SER A 55 -3.98 -7.54 -9.90
C SER A 55 -4.18 -9.00 -10.32
N THR A 56 -3.95 -9.34 -11.59
CA THR A 56 -4.06 -10.69 -12.15
C THR A 56 -2.80 -11.55 -11.94
N ALA A 57 -1.71 -10.95 -11.47
CA ALA A 57 -0.43 -11.63 -11.29
C ALA A 57 -0.36 -12.26 -9.89
N ALA A 58 0.76 -12.06 -9.18
CA ALA A 58 0.97 -12.64 -7.88
C ALA A 58 -0.03 -12.15 -6.81
N MET A 59 -0.67 -10.99 -7.02
CA MET A 59 -1.79 -10.54 -6.18
C MET A 59 -2.96 -11.54 -6.23
N ALA A 60 -3.41 -11.95 -7.42
CA ALA A 60 -4.48 -12.95 -7.58
C ALA A 60 -4.10 -14.28 -6.93
N ALA A 61 -2.85 -14.74 -7.13
CA ALA A 61 -2.36 -15.99 -6.54
C ALA A 61 -2.33 -15.95 -5.00
N ALA A 62 -2.16 -14.76 -4.41
CA ALA A 62 -2.16 -14.56 -2.97
C ALA A 62 -3.57 -14.41 -2.36
N GLY A 63 -4.63 -14.45 -3.16
CA GLY A 63 -6.02 -14.25 -2.72
C GLY A 63 -6.50 -12.79 -2.80
N GLY A 64 -5.78 -11.94 -3.53
CA GLY A 64 -6.24 -10.61 -3.89
C GLY A 64 -7.39 -10.64 -4.91
N LYS A 65 -8.01 -9.49 -5.12
CA LYS A 65 -9.11 -9.28 -6.05
C LYS A 65 -8.59 -8.79 -7.40
N VAL A 66 -9.12 -9.31 -8.50
CA VAL A 66 -8.84 -8.77 -9.83
C VAL A 66 -9.54 -7.43 -10.01
N MET A 67 -8.82 -6.46 -10.56
CA MET A 67 -9.28 -5.09 -10.80
C MET A 67 -9.55 -4.86 -12.29
N GLN A 68 -10.36 -3.85 -12.61
CA GLN A 68 -10.54 -3.41 -14.00
C GLN A 68 -9.27 -2.73 -14.49
N LEU A 69 -8.92 -2.90 -15.77
CA LEU A 69 -7.64 -2.47 -16.33
C LEU A 69 -7.38 -0.96 -16.18
N ASP A 70 -8.44 -0.15 -16.21
CA ASP A 70 -8.44 1.31 -16.13
C ASP A 70 -8.68 1.84 -14.71
N ASP A 71 -8.77 0.95 -13.72
CA ASP A 71 -8.94 1.33 -12.32
C ASP A 71 -7.67 2.06 -11.81
N PRO A 72 -7.79 3.31 -11.31
CA PRO A 72 -6.66 4.08 -10.78
C PRO A 72 -6.23 3.66 -9.37
N ASP A 73 -6.99 2.76 -8.73
CA ASP A 73 -6.72 2.33 -7.37
C ASP A 73 -5.49 1.44 -7.30
N LEU A 74 -4.88 1.44 -6.12
CA LEU A 74 -3.93 0.41 -5.69
C LEU A 74 -4.65 -0.54 -4.74
N GLN A 75 -4.29 -1.82 -4.81
CA GLN A 75 -4.71 -2.82 -3.84
C GLN A 75 -3.52 -3.25 -3.01
N TYR A 76 -3.69 -3.33 -1.70
CA TYR A 76 -2.73 -4.00 -0.82
C TYR A 76 -3.32 -5.26 -0.20
N LEU A 77 -2.44 -6.21 0.10
CA LEU A 77 -2.77 -7.47 0.76
C LEU A 77 -1.72 -7.83 1.81
N ILE A 78 -2.10 -7.83 3.08
CA ILE A 78 -1.27 -8.34 4.19
C ILE A 78 -1.27 -9.86 4.14
N ARG A 79 -0.08 -10.47 4.16
CA ARG A 79 0.08 -11.93 4.03
C ARG A 79 0.15 -12.62 5.38
N GLU A 80 -0.68 -13.65 5.60
CA GLU A 80 -0.58 -14.51 6.79
C GLU A 80 -0.57 -13.65 8.07
N HIS A 81 -1.52 -12.73 8.19
CA HIS A 81 -1.59 -11.81 9.31
C HIS A 81 -1.82 -12.59 10.60
N MET A 82 -0.86 -12.51 11.52
CA MET A 82 -0.93 -13.08 12.85
C MET A 82 -1.75 -12.16 13.74
N MET A 83 -3.01 -12.52 13.93
CA MET A 83 -3.92 -11.86 14.85
C MET A 83 -3.67 -12.44 16.24
N GLU A 84 -3.08 -11.66 17.14
CA GLU A 84 -3.07 -12.02 18.55
C GLU A 84 -4.48 -11.82 19.13
N ASN A 85 -4.86 -12.58 20.15
CA ASN A 85 -6.07 -12.33 20.94
C ASN A 85 -5.93 -11.03 21.79
N SER A 86 -5.44 -9.95 21.19
CA SER A 86 -5.45 -8.63 21.78
C SER A 86 -6.88 -8.08 21.74
N ASN A 87 -7.22 -7.23 22.70
CA ASN A 87 -8.51 -6.53 22.75
C ASN A 87 -8.67 -5.47 21.63
N GLU A 88 -7.91 -5.59 20.54
CA GLU A 88 -8.01 -4.71 19.37
C GLU A 88 -8.99 -5.37 18.40
N ASP A 89 -10.18 -4.79 18.24
CA ASP A 89 -11.16 -5.20 17.24
C ASP A 89 -10.61 -4.88 15.83
N VAL A 90 -9.77 -5.76 15.31
CA VAL A 90 -9.28 -5.66 13.94
C VAL A 90 -10.31 -6.31 13.02
N ASP A 91 -11.03 -5.49 12.28
CA ASP A 91 -11.96 -5.91 11.23
C ASP A 91 -11.24 -6.84 10.22
N SER A 92 -11.83 -7.98 9.91
CA SER A 92 -11.28 -8.98 8.97
C SER A 92 -11.09 -8.43 7.55
N THR A 93 -11.64 -7.24 7.24
CA THR A 93 -11.41 -6.53 5.98
C THR A 93 -10.12 -5.73 5.93
N VAL A 94 -9.36 -5.61 7.02
CA VAL A 94 -8.16 -4.75 7.07
C VAL A 94 -7.01 -5.31 6.23
N ASP A 95 -7.00 -6.63 6.02
CA ASP A 95 -5.91 -7.33 5.35
C ASP A 95 -5.91 -7.15 3.83
N ASN A 96 -7.06 -6.86 3.21
CA ASN A 96 -7.17 -6.61 1.78
C ASN A 96 -8.05 -5.38 1.52
N ARG A 97 -7.43 -4.28 1.08
CA ARG A 97 -8.16 -3.06 0.71
C ARG A 97 -7.62 -2.43 -0.56
N PHE A 98 -8.53 -1.69 -1.17
CA PHE A 98 -8.25 -0.77 -2.27
C PHE A 98 -8.05 0.63 -1.70
N PHE A 99 -7.22 1.42 -2.35
CA PHE A 99 -7.11 2.84 -2.09
C PHE A 99 -6.86 3.62 -3.38
N ASN A 100 -7.67 4.66 -3.56
CA ASN A 100 -7.68 5.56 -4.71
C ASN A 100 -6.89 6.84 -4.43
N GLN A 101 -6.94 7.33 -3.20
CA GLN A 101 -6.47 8.66 -2.81
C GLN A 101 -5.69 8.58 -1.51
N GLY A 102 -4.63 9.38 -1.45
CA GLY A 102 -3.76 9.48 -0.29
C GLY A 102 -2.47 8.67 -0.45
N LYS A 103 -1.61 8.79 0.58
CA LYS A 103 -0.29 8.17 0.59
C LYS A 103 -0.27 7.16 1.73
N MET A 104 -0.02 5.91 1.40
CA MET A 104 0.14 4.84 2.39
C MET A 104 1.53 4.92 2.99
N HIS A 105 1.61 4.70 4.30
CA HIS A 105 2.84 4.67 5.07
C HIS A 105 3.10 3.28 5.61
N LEU A 106 4.31 2.80 5.42
CA LEU A 106 4.80 1.60 6.09
C LEU A 106 6.10 1.93 6.83
N ARG A 107 6.12 1.70 8.14
CA ARG A 107 7.34 1.73 8.96
C ARG A 107 7.79 0.32 9.29
N TRP A 108 8.99 -0.04 8.86
CA TRP A 108 9.55 -1.36 9.10
C TRP A 108 10.06 -1.51 10.54
N ASN A 109 9.59 -2.56 11.23
CA ASN A 109 9.91 -2.82 12.64
C ASN A 109 10.64 -4.15 12.84
N SER A 110 11.30 -4.69 11.81
CA SER A 110 12.14 -5.90 11.89
C SER A 110 13.59 -5.58 11.54
N HIS A 111 14.54 -6.43 11.93
CA HIS A 111 15.97 -6.16 11.68
C HIS A 111 16.35 -6.17 10.19
N LYS A 112 15.73 -7.06 9.40
CA LYS A 112 16.03 -7.22 7.97
C LYS A 112 14.73 -7.48 7.22
N GLY A 113 14.59 -6.84 6.07
CA GLY A 113 13.53 -7.07 5.11
C GLY A 113 14.01 -6.78 3.69
N ARG A 114 13.11 -6.97 2.73
CA ARG A 114 13.36 -6.66 1.34
C ARG A 114 12.08 -6.25 0.64
N ILE A 115 12.18 -5.21 -0.19
CA ILE A 115 11.17 -4.78 -1.14
C ILE A 115 11.52 -5.38 -2.50
N PHE A 116 10.52 -5.88 -3.20
CA PHE A 116 10.61 -6.35 -4.57
C PHE A 116 9.65 -5.52 -5.42
N ILE A 117 10.14 -4.99 -6.53
CA ILE A 117 9.34 -4.16 -7.45
C ILE A 117 9.30 -4.92 -8.78
N ASP A 118 8.09 -5.28 -9.20
CA ASP A 118 7.84 -6.05 -10.43
C ASP A 118 8.67 -7.34 -10.55
N GLY A 119 8.75 -8.08 -9.44
CA GLY A 119 9.52 -9.33 -9.34
C GLY A 119 10.90 -9.16 -8.72
N SER A 120 11.80 -10.11 -8.97
CA SER A 120 13.08 -10.22 -8.26
C SER A 120 14.20 -9.32 -8.81
N HIS A 121 14.00 -8.72 -9.98
CA HIS A 121 15.04 -7.97 -10.68
C HIS A 121 15.35 -6.61 -10.05
N LEU A 122 14.33 -5.92 -9.54
CA LEU A 122 14.49 -4.68 -8.80
C LEU A 122 14.14 -4.91 -7.33
N SER A 123 15.14 -4.80 -6.46
CA SER A 123 14.94 -5.00 -5.03
C SER A 123 15.78 -4.06 -4.18
N HIS A 124 15.23 -3.73 -3.01
CA HIS A 124 15.87 -2.89 -2.01
C HIS A 124 15.83 -3.62 -0.67
N ASN A 125 16.97 -3.73 0.00
CA ASN A 125 16.99 -4.18 1.39
C ASN A 125 16.40 -3.07 2.26
N ILE A 126 15.68 -3.47 3.31
CA ILE A 126 15.18 -2.55 4.34
C ILE A 126 15.60 -3.05 5.72
N GLU A 127 15.86 -2.11 6.61
CA GLU A 127 16.33 -2.32 7.97
C GLU A 127 15.42 -1.64 8.98
N LEU A 128 15.64 -1.94 10.26
CA LEU A 128 14.81 -1.46 11.35
C LEU A 128 14.68 0.07 11.33
N GLY A 129 13.43 0.53 11.22
CA GLY A 129 13.09 1.95 11.24
C GLY A 129 12.97 2.59 9.87
N ASP A 130 13.28 1.88 8.78
CA ASP A 130 13.02 2.36 7.42
C ASP A 130 11.54 2.65 7.22
N GLU A 131 11.28 3.70 6.44
CA GLU A 131 9.93 4.16 6.15
C GLU A 131 9.70 4.18 4.65
N ILE A 132 8.54 3.69 4.24
CA ILE A 132 8.14 3.52 2.85
C ILE A 132 6.83 4.28 2.66
N MET A 133 6.82 5.11 1.62
CA MET A 133 5.62 5.81 1.14
C MET A 133 5.19 5.18 -0.17
N ILE A 134 3.89 4.89 -0.30
CA ILE A 134 3.30 4.30 -1.49
C ILE A 134 2.08 5.13 -1.89
N ASP A 135 2.03 5.56 -3.14
CA ASP A 135 0.91 6.28 -3.73
C ASP A 135 0.72 5.91 -5.20
N ASN A 136 -0.36 6.40 -5.79
CA ASN A 136 -0.70 6.24 -7.21
C ASN A 136 -0.42 7.50 -8.04
N ASP A 137 0.47 8.40 -7.58
CA ASP A 137 0.79 9.67 -8.26
C ASP A 137 1.74 9.45 -9.49
N ALA A 138 1.88 8.22 -9.96
CA ALA A 138 2.69 7.88 -11.11
C ALA A 138 1.95 8.19 -12.44
N PRO A 139 2.66 8.66 -13.48
CA PRO A 139 2.05 8.84 -14.80
C PRO A 139 1.44 7.53 -15.34
N PRO A 140 0.24 7.57 -15.97
CA PRO A 140 -0.38 6.37 -16.50
C PRO A 140 0.43 5.78 -17.65
N LEU A 141 0.51 4.45 -17.71
CA LEU A 141 1.17 3.73 -18.80
C LEU A 141 0.28 3.75 -20.06
N GLN A 142 0.82 4.25 -21.16
CA GLN A 142 0.12 4.23 -22.45
C GLN A 142 0.18 2.82 -23.06
N ILE A 143 -0.99 2.21 -23.28
CA ILE A 143 -1.10 0.90 -23.91
C ILE A 143 -1.56 1.08 -25.36
N PHE A 144 -0.72 0.64 -26.31
CA PHE A 144 -1.06 0.63 -27.73
C PHE A 144 -1.60 -0.76 -28.09
N LEU A 145 -2.92 -0.86 -28.23
CA LEU A 145 -3.57 -2.09 -28.65
C LEU A 145 -3.59 -2.17 -30.18
N HIS A 146 -3.23 -3.33 -30.72
CA HIS A 146 -3.46 -3.61 -32.14
C HIS A 146 -4.95 -3.89 -32.33
N ASP A 147 -5.58 -3.16 -33.25
CA ASP A 147 -7.01 -3.28 -33.52
C ASP A 147 -7.28 -4.61 -34.25
N ASN A 148 -7.53 -5.67 -33.49
CA ASN A 148 -8.10 -6.89 -34.06
C ASN A 148 -9.57 -6.62 -34.34
N LYS A 149 -9.86 -6.13 -35.54
CA LYS A 149 -11.23 -6.03 -36.07
C LYS A 149 -11.95 -7.36 -35.87
N THR A 150 -12.83 -7.42 -34.87
CA THR A 150 -14.17 -8.00 -35.01
C THR A 150 -15.12 -7.22 -34.11
N ARG A 151 -15.90 -6.32 -34.72
CA ARG A 151 -17.20 -5.94 -34.18
C ARG A 151 -18.12 -7.15 -34.36
N PRO A 152 -18.78 -7.71 -33.34
CA PRO A 152 -20.09 -8.29 -33.53
C PRO A 152 -21.14 -7.18 -33.50
N ALA A 153 -22.22 -7.45 -34.23
CA ALA A 153 -23.27 -6.51 -34.54
C ALA A 153 -24.10 -6.08 -33.33
N VAL A 154 -24.67 -4.90 -33.49
CA VAL A 154 -25.82 -4.34 -32.77
C VAL A 154 -26.88 -5.41 -32.47
N ALA A 155 -27.42 -5.39 -31.26
CA ALA A 155 -28.81 -5.71 -30.95
C ALA A 155 -29.31 -4.70 -29.92
#